data_AF-A0A968T9S3-F1
#
_entry.id   AF-A0A968T9S3-F1
#
_cell.length_a   1.000
_cell.length_b   1.000
_cell.length_c   1.000
_cell.angle_alpha   90.00
_cell.angle_beta   90.00
_cell.angle_gamma   90.00
#
_symmetry.space_group_name_H-M   'P 1'
#
loop_
_entity.id
_entity.type
_entity.pdbx_description
1 polymer ?
#
loop_
_entity_poly.entity_id
_entity_poly.type
_entity_poly.pdbx_seq_one_letter_code
_entity_poly.pdbx_strand_id
1 'polypeptide(L)'
;MIYYISGLGADHRVFEFLNIPFPYKHIIWVKPDKNDTLASYSLRLLPQINTSEDVILAGVSFGGMICQEIAKLIPCSKVIIISSIKSPQEMHWQLKLVRNTRIDRLFHSSLLKFMNFLTGPYYFGTQSAEEIKLLKAIIKDTDKKIYEVGYQCHNEMGKPRSLL
;
A
#
# COMPACT_ATOMS: atom_id res chain seq x y z
N MET A 1 -11.57 -15.08 7.79
CA MET A 1 -10.20 -14.61 8.13
C MET A 1 -10.01 -13.18 7.64
N ILE A 2 -9.32 -12.30 8.39
CA ILE A 2 -8.93 -10.96 7.92
C ILE A 2 -7.52 -11.01 7.32
N TYR A 3 -7.34 -10.48 6.11
CA TYR A 3 -6.03 -10.35 5.47
C TYR A 3 -5.59 -8.89 5.46
N TYR A 4 -4.53 -8.61 6.21
CA TYR A 4 -3.95 -7.27 6.30
C TYR A 4 -2.88 -7.04 5.23
N ILE A 5 -2.96 -5.90 4.56
CA ILE A 5 -1.96 -5.45 3.59
C ILE A 5 -1.44 -4.08 4.04
N SER A 6 -0.18 -4.03 4.44
CA SER A 6 0.48 -2.80 4.91
C SER A 6 0.59 -1.76 3.79
N GLY A 7 1.03 -0.54 4.15
CA GLY A 7 1.45 0.44 3.16
C GLY A 7 2.71 0.00 2.41
N LEU A 8 3.00 0.66 1.28
CA LEU A 8 4.17 0.35 0.47
C LEU A 8 5.45 0.41 1.32
N GLY A 9 6.20 -0.69 1.36
CA GLY A 9 7.46 -0.78 2.11
C GLY A 9 7.30 -0.96 3.62
N ALA A 10 6.09 -0.85 4.16
CA ALA A 10 5.81 -1.23 5.54
C ALA A 10 5.57 -2.75 5.65
N ASP A 11 5.74 -3.30 6.84
CA ASP A 11 5.40 -4.69 7.16
C ASP A 11 4.27 -4.77 8.21
N HIS A 12 4.03 -5.96 8.74
CA HIS A 12 2.97 -6.27 9.70
C HIS A 12 2.95 -5.38 10.95
N ARG A 13 4.08 -4.77 11.32
CA ARG A 13 4.19 -3.89 12.49
C ARG A 13 3.26 -2.67 12.42
N VAL A 14 2.81 -2.25 11.23
CA VAL A 14 1.82 -1.15 11.13
C VAL A 14 0.46 -1.49 11.74
N PHE A 15 0.21 -2.77 12.01
CA PHE A 15 -1.01 -3.25 12.67
C PHE A 15 -0.76 -3.67 14.12
N GLU A 16 0.43 -3.45 14.69
CA GLU A 16 0.82 -3.96 16.01
C GLU A 16 -0.08 -3.45 17.14
N PHE A 17 -0.56 -2.20 17.05
CA PHE A 17 -1.47 -1.61 18.02
C PHE A 17 -2.96 -1.89 17.74
N LEU A 18 -3.27 -2.63 16.67
CA LEU A 18 -4.63 -2.95 16.30
C LEU A 18 -5.10 -4.21 17.02
N ASN A 19 -5.80 -4.04 18.14
CA ASN A 19 -6.38 -5.16 18.89
C ASN A 19 -7.82 -5.43 18.45
N ILE A 20 -8.03 -6.50 17.70
CA ILE A 20 -9.36 -6.91 17.22
C ILE A 20 -9.58 -8.39 17.53
N PRO A 21 -10.77 -8.79 18.04
CA PRO A 21 -11.06 -10.18 18.41
C PRO A 21 -11.42 -11.05 17.20
N PHE A 22 -10.68 -10.94 16.09
CA PHE A 22 -10.88 -11.75 14.89
C PHE A 22 -9.53 -12.33 14.42
N PRO A 23 -9.51 -13.55 13.86
CA PRO A 23 -8.30 -14.11 13.30
C PRO A 23 -7.85 -13.31 12.08
N TYR A 24 -6.56 -13.00 12.02
CA TYR A 24 -5.97 -12.26 10.91
C TYR A 24 -4.66 -12.87 10.43
N LYS A 25 -4.31 -12.59 9.18
CA LYS A 25 -3.05 -12.92 8.54
C LYS A 25 -2.51 -11.69 7.83
N HIS A 26 -1.21 -11.43 7.96
CA HIS A 26 -0.56 -10.37 7.20
C HIS A 26 -0.07 -10.90 5.84
N ILE A 27 -0.37 -10.18 4.76
CA ILE A 27 0.15 -10.45 3.42
C ILE A 27 1.55 -9.88 3.32
N ILE A 28 2.52 -10.72 3.04
CA ILE A 28 3.93 -10.35 2.92
C ILE A 28 4.17 -9.87 1.49
N TRP A 29 4.80 -8.70 1.34
CA TRP A 29 5.21 -8.21 0.04
C TRP A 29 6.17 -9.18 -0.65
N VAL A 30 5.92 -9.44 -1.93
CA VAL A 30 6.84 -10.23 -2.77
C VAL A 30 7.74 -9.28 -3.55
N LYS A 31 8.93 -9.77 -3.94
CA LYS A 31 9.84 -9.00 -4.78
C LYS A 31 9.16 -8.62 -6.11
N PRO A 32 9.10 -7.33 -6.48
CA PRO A 32 8.47 -6.91 -7.71
C PRO A 32 9.27 -7.36 -8.93
N ASP A 33 8.54 -7.61 -10.02
CA ASP A 33 9.11 -7.83 -11.35
C ASP A 33 9.12 -6.51 -12.13
N LYS A 34 9.98 -6.42 -13.15
CA LYS A 34 10.23 -5.16 -13.88
C LYS A 34 8.99 -4.58 -14.58
N ASN A 35 8.02 -5.43 -14.88
CA ASN A 35 6.83 -5.09 -15.65
C ASN A 35 5.55 -5.23 -14.82
N ASP A 36 5.68 -5.26 -13.48
CA ASP A 36 4.51 -5.42 -12.63
C ASP A 36 3.58 -4.20 -12.75
N THR A 37 2.34 -4.49 -13.12
CA THR A 37 1.20 -3.57 -13.04
C THR A 37 0.59 -3.71 -11.65
N LEU A 38 -0.31 -2.80 -11.27
CA LEU A 38 -1.00 -2.95 -9.98
C LEU A 38 -1.80 -4.27 -9.93
N ALA A 39 -2.38 -4.66 -11.06
CA ALA A 39 -3.13 -5.89 -11.21
C ALA A 39 -2.24 -7.14 -11.19
N SER A 40 -1.14 -7.16 -11.97
CA SER A 40 -0.24 -8.33 -12.02
C SER A 40 0.45 -8.56 -10.68
N TYR A 41 0.86 -7.49 -10.00
CA TYR A 41 1.46 -7.59 -8.68
C TYR A 41 0.46 -8.12 -7.65
N SER A 42 -0.78 -7.63 -7.68
CA SER A 42 -1.86 -8.10 -6.79
C SER A 42 -2.16 -9.59 -6.99
N LEU A 43 -2.13 -10.07 -8.24
CA LEU A 43 -2.28 -11.50 -8.54
C LEU A 43 -1.17 -12.33 -7.91
N ARG A 44 0.08 -11.84 -7.87
CA ARG A 44 1.21 -12.54 -7.25
C ARG A 44 1.13 -12.64 -5.73
N LEU A 45 0.30 -11.81 -5.09
CA LEU A 45 0.04 -11.88 -3.65
C LEU A 45 -1.05 -12.89 -3.28
N LEU A 46 -1.90 -13.26 -4.25
CA LEU A 46 -3.05 -14.14 -4.07
C LEU A 46 -2.75 -15.51 -3.41
N PRO A 47 -1.61 -16.18 -3.68
CA PRO A 47 -1.29 -17.47 -3.05
C PRO A 47 -1.23 -17.45 -1.51
N GLN A 48 -1.15 -16.27 -0.89
CA GLN A 48 -1.15 -16.12 0.56
C GLN A 48 -2.56 -16.13 1.17
N ILE A 49 -3.61 -16.08 0.35
CA ILE A 49 -5.02 -15.99 0.78
C ILE A 49 -5.68 -17.35 0.62
N ASN A 50 -6.18 -17.91 1.72
CA ASN A 50 -7.05 -19.07 1.68
C ASN A 50 -8.46 -18.64 1.25
N THR A 51 -8.86 -19.00 0.03
CA THR A 51 -10.16 -18.67 -0.57
C THR A 51 -11.26 -19.69 -0.26
N SER A 52 -10.95 -20.77 0.47
CA SER A 52 -11.95 -21.74 0.95
C SER A 52 -12.74 -21.25 2.16
N GLU A 53 -12.36 -20.11 2.74
CA GLU A 53 -13.02 -19.45 3.87
C GLU A 53 -13.49 -18.05 3.48
N ASP A 54 -14.34 -17.44 4.31
CA ASP A 54 -14.73 -16.04 4.15
C ASP A 54 -13.51 -15.09 4.23
N VAL A 55 -13.30 -14.34 3.15
CA VAL A 55 -12.18 -13.41 2.98
C VAL A 55 -12.61 -11.99 3.29
N ILE A 56 -11.95 -11.37 4.27
CA ILE A 56 -12.01 -9.93 4.53
C ILE A 56 -10.64 -9.34 4.21
N LEU A 57 -10.58 -8.32 3.36
CA LEU A 57 -9.34 -7.59 3.06
C LEU A 57 -9.31 -6.26 3.82
N ALA A 58 -8.16 -5.93 4.41
CA ALA A 58 -7.96 -4.65 5.09
C ALA A 58 -6.59 -4.07 4.74
N GLY A 59 -6.57 -2.90 4.10
CA GLY A 59 -5.33 -2.33 3.56
C GLY A 59 -5.13 -0.86 3.91
N VAL A 60 -3.90 -0.49 4.24
CA VAL A 60 -3.51 0.91 4.51
C VAL A 60 -2.78 1.49 3.30
N SER A 61 -3.15 2.71 2.88
CA SER A 61 -2.47 3.43 1.79
C SER A 61 -2.35 2.57 0.52
N PHE A 62 -1.15 2.31 0.01
CA PHE A 62 -0.94 1.43 -1.14
C PHE A 62 -1.52 0.02 -0.95
N GLY A 63 -1.48 -0.54 0.26
CA GLY A 63 -2.13 -1.81 0.57
C GLY A 63 -3.64 -1.79 0.34
N GLY A 64 -4.29 -0.64 0.53
CA GLY A 64 -5.71 -0.48 0.19
C GLY A 64 -5.97 -0.51 -1.32
N MET A 65 -5.02 -0.09 -2.14
CA MET A 65 -5.12 -0.21 -3.60
C MET A 65 -4.97 -1.67 -4.04
N ILE A 66 -4.04 -2.39 -3.43
CA ILE A 66 -3.86 -3.84 -3.63
C ILE A 66 -5.12 -4.61 -3.21
N CYS A 67 -5.72 -4.28 -2.05
CA CYS A 67 -6.98 -4.90 -1.64
C CYS A 67 -8.08 -4.75 -2.69
N GLN A 68 -8.17 -3.58 -3.34
CA GLN A 68 -9.16 -3.34 -4.40
C GLN A 68 -8.87 -4.14 -5.67
N GLU A 69 -7.61 -4.35 -6.05
CA GLU A 69 -7.27 -5.22 -7.18
C GLU A 69 -7.50 -6.69 -6.87
N ILE A 70 -7.14 -7.17 -5.68
CA ILE A 70 -7.41 -8.55 -5.24
C ILE A 70 -8.92 -8.83 -5.22
N ALA A 71 -9.73 -7.88 -4.77
CA ALA A 71 -11.19 -8.03 -4.73
C ALA A 71 -11.84 -8.17 -6.12
N LYS A 72 -11.13 -7.86 -7.21
CA LYS A 72 -11.58 -8.18 -8.59
C LYS A 72 -11.27 -9.62 -9.00
N LEU A 73 -10.28 -10.24 -8.36
CA LEU A 73 -9.78 -11.57 -8.69
C LEU A 73 -10.49 -12.67 -7.92
N ILE A 74 -10.93 -12.40 -6.68
CA ILE A 74 -11.57 -13.36 -5.78
C ILE A 74 -12.78 -12.78 -5.04
N PRO A 75 -13.78 -13.60 -4.67
CA PRO A 75 -14.88 -13.15 -3.83
C PRO A 75 -14.34 -12.73 -2.46
N CYS A 76 -14.77 -11.55 -2.00
CA CYS A 76 -14.42 -11.01 -0.69
C CYS A 76 -15.70 -10.53 0.00
N SER A 77 -15.91 -10.93 1.26
CA SER A 77 -17.08 -10.52 2.03
C SER A 77 -17.02 -9.04 2.39
N LYS A 78 -15.82 -8.51 2.63
CA LYS A 78 -15.56 -7.08 2.89
C LYS A 78 -14.19 -6.65 2.38
N VAL A 79 -14.10 -5.39 1.95
CA VAL A 79 -12.86 -4.71 1.60
C VAL A 79 -12.80 -3.39 2.37
N ILE A 80 -11.84 -3.29 3.28
CA ILE A 80 -11.61 -2.12 4.15
C ILE A 80 -10.34 -1.44 3.66
N ILE A 81 -10.43 -0.15 3.34
CA ILE A 81 -9.28 0.65 2.93
C ILE A 81 -9.12 1.84 3.88
N ILE A 82 -7.90 2.09 4.33
CA ILE A 82 -7.57 3.09 5.35
C ILE A 82 -6.53 4.04 4.76
N SER A 83 -6.79 5.34 4.79
CA SER A 83 -5.88 6.37 4.26
C SER A 83 -5.35 6.04 2.85
N SER A 84 -6.24 5.56 1.98
CA SER A 84 -5.96 5.01 0.65
C SER A 84 -6.75 5.74 -0.44
N ILE A 85 -6.39 5.52 -1.70
CA ILE A 85 -7.11 6.02 -2.86
C ILE A 85 -8.21 5.02 -3.22
N LYS A 86 -9.47 5.43 -3.10
CA LYS A 86 -10.64 4.61 -3.44
C LYS A 86 -10.97 4.62 -4.93
N SER A 87 -10.57 5.66 -5.64
CA SER A 87 -10.93 5.85 -7.04
C SER A 87 -9.95 6.79 -7.75
N PRO A 88 -9.61 6.54 -9.03
CA PRO A 88 -8.83 7.49 -9.84
C PRO A 88 -9.44 8.89 -9.92
N GLN A 89 -10.76 9.00 -9.74
CA GLN A 89 -11.51 10.25 -9.74
C GLN A 89 -11.34 11.06 -8.44
N GLU A 90 -11.06 10.40 -7.31
CA GLU A 90 -10.76 11.03 -6.00
C GLU A 90 -9.30 11.50 -5.90
N MET A 91 -8.48 11.23 -6.92
CA MET A 91 -7.13 11.78 -7.01
C MET A 91 -7.22 13.30 -7.18
N HIS A 92 -7.06 14.02 -6.06
CA HIS A 92 -7.10 15.48 -5.98
C HIS A 92 -6.27 16.12 -7.10
N TRP A 93 -6.74 17.24 -7.63
CA TRP A 93 -6.09 18.00 -8.72
C TRP A 93 -4.58 18.27 -8.49
N GLN A 94 -4.13 18.28 -7.23
CA GLN A 94 -2.72 18.40 -6.83
C GLN A 94 -1.86 17.21 -7.30
N LEU A 95 -2.39 15.98 -7.26
CA LEU A 95 -1.70 14.78 -7.80
C LEU A 95 -1.76 14.74 -9.34
N LYS A 96 -2.80 15.35 -9.94
CA LYS A 96 -2.85 15.58 -11.40
C LYS A 96 -1.84 16.64 -11.87
N LEU A 97 -1.41 17.56 -11.01
CA LEU A 97 -0.38 18.56 -11.33
C LEU A 97 1.02 17.95 -11.39
N VAL A 98 1.29 16.95 -10.54
CA VAL A 98 2.54 16.17 -10.54
C VAL A 98 2.75 15.41 -11.87
N ARG A 99 1.66 15.13 -12.61
CA ARG A 99 1.64 14.52 -13.96
C ARG A 99 2.42 15.33 -15.02
N ASN A 100 2.43 16.67 -14.92
CA ASN A 100 3.01 17.54 -15.95
C ASN A 100 4.42 18.04 -15.61
N THR A 101 4.83 17.89 -14.36
CA THR A 101 6.21 18.08 -13.95
C THR A 101 6.94 16.75 -14.14
N ARG A 102 8.11 16.74 -14.78
CA ARG A 102 9.00 15.55 -14.87
C ARG A 102 9.57 15.16 -13.48
N ILE A 103 8.67 14.86 -12.55
CA ILE A 103 8.90 14.39 -11.17
C ILE A 103 9.05 12.86 -11.14
N ASP A 104 8.97 12.19 -12.30
CA ASP A 104 9.41 10.81 -12.51
C ASP A 104 10.85 10.55 -12.00
N ARG A 105 11.72 11.58 -12.01
CA ARG A 105 13.07 11.55 -11.37
C ARG A 105 13.09 11.97 -9.89
N LEU A 106 12.05 12.65 -9.42
CA LEU A 106 11.92 13.18 -8.07
C LEU A 106 11.07 12.29 -7.17
N PHE A 107 10.42 11.22 -7.67
CA PHE A 107 9.67 10.26 -6.85
C PHE A 107 10.54 9.58 -5.78
N HIS A 108 11.81 9.30 -6.09
CA HIS A 108 12.80 8.87 -5.09
C HIS A 108 12.92 9.93 -3.99
N SER A 109 13.03 11.21 -4.35
CA SER A 109 13.17 12.31 -3.40
C SER A 109 11.87 12.65 -2.67
N SER A 110 10.70 12.49 -3.27
CA SER A 110 9.39 12.83 -2.69
C SER A 110 8.86 11.72 -1.79
N LEU A 111 9.13 10.45 -2.12
CA LEU A 111 8.88 9.34 -1.21
C LEU A 111 9.90 9.35 -0.07
N LEU A 112 11.18 9.59 -0.33
CA LEU A 112 12.17 9.80 0.74
C LEU A 112 11.88 11.06 1.55
N LYS A 113 11.38 12.14 0.94
CA LYS A 113 10.93 13.34 1.66
C LYS A 113 9.64 13.10 2.41
N PHE A 114 8.71 12.30 1.88
CA PHE A 114 7.53 11.84 2.60
C PHE A 114 8.01 11.04 3.80
N MET A 115 8.76 9.95 3.62
CA MET A 115 9.38 9.19 4.72
C MET A 115 10.18 10.04 5.70
N ASN A 116 11.01 10.98 5.24
CA ASN A 116 11.74 11.92 6.12
C ASN A 116 10.80 12.92 6.82
N PHE A 117 9.76 13.39 6.15
CA PHE A 117 8.68 14.20 6.74
C PHE A 117 7.88 13.38 7.78
N LEU A 118 7.68 12.09 7.53
CA LEU A 118 7.09 11.12 8.45
C LEU A 118 8.03 10.75 9.61
N THR A 119 9.35 10.92 9.47
CA THR A 119 10.29 10.83 10.60
C THR A 119 10.26 12.05 11.53
N GLY A 120 9.55 13.12 11.14
CA GLY A 120 9.22 14.23 12.03
C GLY A 120 8.23 13.78 13.12
N PRO A 121 8.34 14.25 14.37
CA PRO A 121 7.68 13.61 15.52
C PRO A 121 6.15 13.67 15.58
N TYR A 122 5.44 14.14 14.55
CA TYR A 122 4.03 14.55 14.68
C TYR A 122 3.12 14.27 13.47
N TYR A 123 3.61 13.71 12.36
CA TYR A 123 2.83 13.67 11.11
C TYR A 123 2.12 12.35 10.78
N PHE A 124 2.51 11.21 11.35
CA PHE A 124 1.78 9.93 11.19
C PHE A 124 0.69 9.70 12.24
N GLY A 125 0.37 10.73 13.04
CA GLY A 125 -0.53 10.59 14.18
C GLY A 125 0.08 9.77 15.34
N THR A 126 1.39 9.49 15.31
CA THR A 126 2.12 8.88 16.42
C THR A 126 2.11 9.82 17.62
N GLN A 127 1.60 9.36 18.77
CA GLN A 127 1.43 10.15 19.99
C GLN A 127 2.40 9.73 21.09
N SER A 128 2.98 8.53 20.99
CA SER A 128 3.89 7.94 21.98
C SER A 128 5.31 7.72 21.44
N ALA A 129 6.27 7.60 22.36
CA ALA A 129 7.66 7.30 22.02
C ALA A 129 7.81 5.91 21.39
N GLU A 130 6.97 4.96 21.82
CA GLU A 130 6.88 3.60 21.33
C GLU A 130 6.46 3.56 19.86
N GLU A 131 5.41 4.29 19.48
CA GLU A 131 4.94 4.40 18.09
C GLU A 131 6.01 5.02 17.18
N ILE A 132 6.70 6.07 17.65
CA ILE A 132 7.80 6.70 16.90
C ILE A 132 8.96 5.72 16.71
N LYS A 133 9.30 4.95 17.75
CA LYS A 133 10.36 3.93 17.70
C LYS A 133 10.01 2.82 16.70
N LEU A 134 8.75 2.36 16.71
CA LEU A 134 8.26 1.35 15.80
C LEU A 134 8.30 1.83 14.34
N LEU A 135 7.80 3.05 14.08
CA LEU A 135 7.84 3.65 12.76
C LEU A 135 9.28 3.75 12.22
N LYS A 136 10.23 4.19 13.05
CA LYS A 136 11.65 4.25 12.67
C LYS A 136 12.22 2.86 12.34
N ALA A 137 11.83 1.83 13.10
CA ALA A 137 12.27 0.46 12.83
C ALA A 137 11.71 -0.05 11.49
N ILE A 138 10.43 0.19 11.21
CA ILE A 138 9.80 -0.17 9.92
C ILE A 138 10.57 0.50 8.77
N ILE A 139 10.79 1.81 8.83
CA ILE A 139 11.49 2.57 7.80
C ILE A 139 12.91 2.04 7.57
N LYS A 140 13.62 1.70 8.65
CA LYS A 140 15.00 1.21 8.58
C LYS A 140 15.08 -0.17 7.92
N ASP A 141 14.13 -1.05 8.24
CA ASP A 141 14.13 -2.44 7.79
C ASP A 141 13.48 -2.65 6.42
N THR A 142 12.84 -1.62 5.85
CA THR A 142 12.21 -1.72 4.53
C THR A 142 13.22 -2.07 3.43
N ASP A 143 12.95 -3.15 2.68
CA ASP A 143 13.65 -3.42 1.43
C ASP A 143 13.30 -2.36 0.38
N LYS A 144 14.30 -1.59 -0.05
CA LYS A 144 14.15 -0.52 -1.03
C LYS A 144 13.58 -1.00 -2.37
N LYS A 145 13.78 -2.27 -2.72
CA LYS A 145 13.23 -2.85 -3.96
C LYS A 145 11.72 -2.87 -3.96
N ILE A 146 11.08 -2.94 -2.79
CA ILE A 146 9.61 -2.88 -2.70
C ILE A 146 9.09 -1.55 -3.24
N TYR A 147 9.85 -0.46 -3.16
CA TYR A 147 9.38 0.82 -3.72
C TYR A 147 9.27 0.83 -5.26
N GLU A 148 9.90 -0.13 -5.95
CA GLU A 148 9.80 -0.24 -7.41
C GLU A 148 8.36 -0.53 -7.85
N VAL A 149 7.59 -1.32 -7.08
CA VAL A 149 6.18 -1.61 -7.43
C VAL A 149 5.33 -0.34 -7.39
N GLY A 150 5.55 0.52 -6.39
CA GLY A 150 4.83 1.79 -6.28
C GLY A 150 5.13 2.71 -7.46
N TYR A 151 6.38 2.73 -7.92
CA TYR A 151 6.80 3.50 -9.08
C TYR A 151 6.17 2.96 -10.39
N GLN A 152 6.22 1.65 -10.59
CA GLN A 152 5.66 0.99 -11.78
C GLN A 152 4.14 1.19 -11.85
N CYS A 153 3.44 1.04 -10.72
CA CYS A 153 1.99 1.23 -10.62
C CYS A 153 1.56 2.69 -10.85
N HIS A 154 2.37 3.68 -10.43
CA HIS A 154 2.05 5.09 -10.65
C HIS A 154 1.90 5.44 -12.14
N ASN A 155 2.70 4.81 -13.01
CA ASN A 155 2.65 5.02 -14.46
C ASN A 155 1.32 4.54 -15.10
N GLU A 156 0.49 3.81 -14.34
CA GLU A 156 -0.84 3.36 -14.76
C GLU A 156 -1.99 4.22 -14.21
N MET A 157 -1.73 4.97 -13.13
CA MET A 157 -2.71 5.82 -12.44
C MET A 157 -3.05 7.06 -13.26
N GLY A 158 -3.82 6.87 -14.34
CA GLY A 158 -4.24 7.92 -15.27
C GLY A 158 -4.59 7.45 -16.67
N LYS A 159 -4.35 6.17 -17.01
CA LYS A 159 -4.82 5.60 -18.28
C LYS A 159 -6.34 5.30 -18.20
N PRO A 160 -7.13 5.63 -19.24
CA PRO A 160 -8.54 5.27 -19.26
C PRO A 160 -8.69 3.74 -19.18
N ARG A 161 -9.64 3.26 -18.37
CA ARG A 161 -9.92 1.83 -18.13
C ARG A 161 -10.29 1.03 -19.38
N SER A 162 -10.48 1.67 -20.53
CA SER A 162 -10.79 1.03 -21.82
C SER A 162 -9.57 0.42 -22.52
N LEU A 163 -8.39 0.40 -21.89
CA LEU A 163 -7.13 -0.09 -22.46
C LEU A 163 -6.41 -1.12 -21.56
N LEU A 164 -7.15 -1.72 -20.62
CA LEU A 164 -6.76 -2.91 -19.84
C LEU A 164 -7.73 -4.04 -20.16
#